data_AF-C1MS27-F1
#
_entry.id   AF-C1MS27-F1
#
_cell.length_a   1.000
_cell.length_b   1.000
_cell.length_c   1.000
_cell.angle_alpha   90.00
_cell.angle_beta   90.00
_cell.angle_gamma   90.00
#
_symmetry.space_group_name_H-M   'P 1'
#
loop_
_entity.id
_entity.type
_entity.pdbx_description
1 polymer ?
#
loop_
_entity_poly.entity_id
_entity_poly.type
_entity_poly.pdbx_seq_one_letter_code
_entity_poly.pdbx_strand_id
1 'polypeptide(L)'
;VTEVDRQVLGLKTQRRKLTAHAKRVDDAIARETAIASKAAKEGTAAGRSAATRALRRRRLQTQMSTRVFEWLMRVEELLSSIEEAQATAVVVERLRQGNEALKRAQAGYSLDDVNAVLEGMEDAREHNEAVDRMMAAHLNAEDDEAVEEELRAMEAEETREREARERADAREEEERAEVERELPAIPSEAPVAAAEE
;
A
#
# COMPACT_ATOMS: atom_id res chain seq x y z
N VAL A 1 23.26 -12.19 -11.32
CA VAL A 1 22.39 -13.38 -11.29
C VAL A 1 22.66 -14.13 -10.01
N THR A 2 21.72 -14.04 -9.06
CA THR A 2 21.76 -14.72 -7.76
C THR A 2 21.31 -16.18 -7.88
N GLU A 3 21.50 -16.99 -6.83
CA GLU A 3 20.94 -18.34 -6.77
C GLU A 3 19.40 -18.33 -6.84
N VAL A 4 18.79 -17.35 -6.18
CA VAL A 4 17.33 -17.13 -6.20
C VAL A 4 16.84 -16.85 -7.62
N ASP A 5 17.56 -16.03 -8.41
CA ASP A 5 17.20 -15.75 -9.81
C ASP A 5 17.18 -17.03 -10.67
N ARG A 6 18.12 -17.96 -10.42
CA ARG A 6 18.15 -19.26 -11.11
C ARG A 6 16.97 -20.14 -10.71
N GLN A 7 16.62 -20.17 -9.42
CA GLN A 7 15.46 -20.93 -8.93
C GLN A 7 14.14 -20.36 -9.48
N VAL A 8 13.98 -19.04 -9.49
CA VAL A 8 12.83 -18.34 -10.10
C VAL A 8 12.71 -18.68 -11.59
N LEU A 9 13.82 -18.69 -12.32
CA LEU A 9 13.81 -19.10 -13.73
C LEU A 9 13.40 -20.57 -13.90
N GLY A 10 13.86 -21.45 -13.01
CA GLY A 10 13.46 -22.85 -12.95
C GLY A 10 11.96 -23.03 -12.75
N LEU A 11 11.38 -22.36 -11.76
CA LEU A 11 9.94 -22.36 -11.48
C LEU A 11 9.13 -21.79 -12.64
N LYS A 12 9.56 -20.67 -13.23
CA LYS A 12 8.92 -20.09 -14.44
C LYS A 12 8.93 -21.06 -15.62
N THR A 13 10.01 -21.83 -15.77
CA THR A 13 10.12 -22.89 -16.79
C THR A 13 9.16 -24.04 -16.50
N GLN A 14 9.05 -24.47 -15.24
CA GLN A 14 8.10 -25.51 -14.82
C GLN A 14 6.65 -25.06 -15.06
N ARG A 15 6.29 -23.83 -14.71
CA ARG A 15 4.98 -23.23 -15.00
C ARG A 15 4.64 -23.33 -16.48
N ARG A 16 5.54 -22.88 -17.37
CA ARG A 16 5.33 -22.97 -18.82
C ARG A 16 5.09 -24.41 -19.29
N LYS A 17 5.85 -25.38 -18.76
CA LYS A 17 5.68 -26.81 -19.09
C LYS A 17 4.34 -27.35 -18.58
N LEU A 18 3.92 -26.98 -17.38
CA LEU A 18 2.64 -27.37 -16.79
C LEU A 18 1.47 -26.77 -17.58
N THR A 19 1.52 -25.49 -17.97
CA THR A 19 0.50 -24.86 -18.83
C THR A 19 0.40 -25.58 -20.18
N ALA A 20 1.53 -25.89 -20.81
CA ALA A 20 1.54 -26.66 -22.06
C ALA A 20 1.02 -28.09 -21.88
N HIS A 21 1.17 -28.67 -20.69
CA HIS A 21 0.60 -29.97 -20.37
C HIS A 21 -0.91 -29.89 -20.13
N ALA A 22 -1.39 -28.88 -19.38
CA ALA A 22 -2.80 -28.60 -19.16
C ALA A 22 -3.56 -28.51 -20.48
N LYS A 23 -3.07 -27.69 -21.41
CA LYS A 23 -3.65 -27.56 -22.76
C LYS A 23 -3.76 -28.91 -23.48
N ARG A 24 -2.71 -29.74 -23.44
CA ARG A 24 -2.73 -31.07 -24.06
C ARG A 24 -3.75 -32.01 -23.41
N VAL A 25 -3.96 -31.90 -22.10
CA VAL A 25 -4.98 -32.67 -21.37
C VAL A 25 -6.38 -32.19 -21.75
N ASP A 26 -6.60 -30.88 -21.84
CA ASP A 26 -7.89 -30.31 -22.23
C ASP A 26 -8.26 -30.68 -23.67
N ASP A 27 -7.30 -30.62 -24.60
CA ASP A 27 -7.48 -31.09 -25.97
C ASP A 27 -7.84 -32.59 -26.01
N ALA A 28 -7.26 -33.40 -25.11
CA ALA A 28 -7.59 -34.82 -25.00
C ALA A 28 -9.02 -35.04 -24.48
N ILE A 29 -9.43 -34.27 -23.47
CA ILE A 29 -10.80 -34.30 -22.93
C ILE A 29 -11.82 -33.95 -24.01
N ALA A 30 -11.54 -32.92 -24.82
CA ALA A 30 -12.39 -32.52 -25.93
C ALA A 30 -12.50 -33.63 -26.98
N ARG A 31 -11.37 -34.25 -27.36
CA ARG A 31 -11.35 -35.39 -28.29
C ARG A 31 -12.18 -36.57 -27.78
N GLU A 32 -11.97 -37.00 -26.53
CA GLU A 32 -12.71 -38.14 -25.96
C GLU A 32 -14.21 -37.81 -25.82
N THR A 33 -14.56 -36.55 -25.57
CA THR A 33 -15.97 -36.10 -25.54
C THR A 33 -16.62 -36.20 -26.92
N ALA A 34 -15.92 -35.77 -27.97
CA ALA A 34 -16.41 -35.89 -29.35
C ALA A 34 -16.58 -37.35 -29.77
N ILE A 35 -15.60 -38.22 -29.44
CA ILE A 35 -15.67 -39.67 -29.72
C ILE A 35 -16.87 -40.29 -28.99
N ALA A 36 -17.04 -39.99 -27.69
CA ALA A 36 -18.15 -40.50 -26.90
C ALA A 36 -19.51 -40.04 -27.46
N SER A 37 -19.62 -38.78 -27.86
CA SER A 37 -20.85 -38.22 -28.46
C SER A 37 -21.18 -38.90 -29.79
N LYS A 38 -20.19 -39.07 -30.68
CA LYS A 38 -20.39 -39.73 -31.97
C LYS A 38 -20.80 -41.20 -31.81
N ALA A 39 -20.09 -41.96 -30.98
CA ALA A 39 -20.39 -43.36 -30.73
C ALA A 39 -21.74 -43.59 -30.04
N ALA A 40 -22.22 -42.61 -29.23
CA ALA A 40 -23.54 -42.65 -28.63
C ALA A 40 -24.66 -42.43 -29.66
N LYS A 41 -24.45 -41.58 -30.67
CA LYS A 41 -25.44 -41.30 -31.73
C LYS A 41 -25.70 -42.50 -32.64
N GLU A 42 -24.73 -43.40 -32.80
CA GLU A 42 -24.86 -44.60 -33.64
C GLU A 42 -25.87 -45.62 -33.08
N GLY A 43 -26.18 -45.58 -31.77
CA GLY A 43 -27.25 -46.40 -31.17
C GLY A 43 -27.01 -47.92 -31.12
N THR A 44 -25.88 -48.41 -31.63
CA THR A 44 -25.54 -49.85 -31.68
C THR A 44 -24.91 -50.36 -30.38
N ALA A 45 -24.94 -51.69 -30.16
CA ALA A 45 -24.26 -52.31 -29.02
C ALA A 45 -22.73 -52.07 -29.02
N ALA A 46 -22.11 -52.12 -30.21
CA ALA A 46 -20.71 -51.76 -30.41
C ALA A 46 -20.43 -50.28 -30.07
N GLY A 47 -21.29 -49.36 -30.53
CA GLY A 47 -21.20 -47.92 -30.23
C GLY A 47 -21.30 -47.62 -28.73
N ARG A 48 -22.20 -48.31 -28.00
CA ARG A 48 -22.32 -48.19 -26.54
C ARG A 48 -21.04 -48.59 -25.81
N SER A 49 -20.39 -49.67 -26.23
CA SER A 49 -19.11 -50.12 -25.66
C SER A 49 -17.97 -49.13 -25.94
N ALA A 50 -17.93 -48.55 -27.15
CA ALA A 50 -16.94 -47.55 -27.55
C ALA A 50 -17.14 -46.23 -26.78
N ALA A 51 -18.37 -45.74 -26.67
CA ALA A 51 -18.72 -44.56 -25.89
C ALA A 51 -18.31 -44.71 -24.42
N THR A 52 -18.60 -45.87 -23.81
CA THR A 52 -18.23 -46.13 -22.41
C THR A 52 -16.72 -46.10 -22.19
N ARG A 53 -15.92 -46.64 -23.13
CA ARG A 53 -14.45 -46.56 -23.07
C ARG A 53 -13.94 -45.13 -23.19
N ALA A 54 -14.48 -44.34 -24.12
CA ALA A 54 -14.13 -42.94 -24.30
C ALA A 54 -14.48 -42.10 -23.04
N LEU A 55 -15.64 -42.32 -22.45
CA LEU A 55 -16.05 -41.65 -21.20
C LEU A 55 -15.13 -41.99 -20.02
N ARG A 56 -14.65 -43.24 -19.92
CA ARG A 56 -13.66 -43.64 -18.89
C ARG A 56 -12.32 -42.92 -19.09
N ARG A 57 -11.83 -42.84 -20.33
CA ARG A 57 -10.61 -42.08 -20.66
C ARG A 57 -10.76 -40.60 -20.35
N ARG A 58 -11.90 -40.00 -20.72
CA ARG A 58 -12.23 -38.62 -20.37
C ARG A 58 -12.18 -38.41 -18.86
N ARG A 59 -12.79 -39.30 -18.07
CA ARG A 59 -12.79 -39.19 -16.59
C ARG A 59 -11.36 -39.19 -16.02
N LEU A 60 -10.49 -40.07 -16.53
CA LEU A 60 -9.08 -40.09 -16.12
C LEU A 60 -8.34 -38.80 -16.50
N GLN A 61 -8.58 -38.28 -17.70
CA GLN A 61 -8.00 -37.01 -18.14
C GLN A 61 -8.51 -35.82 -17.33
N THR A 62 -9.79 -35.79 -16.94
CA THR A 62 -10.32 -34.77 -16.03
C THR A 62 -9.63 -34.83 -14.67
N GLN A 63 -9.42 -36.02 -14.11
CA GLN A 63 -8.65 -36.16 -12.85
C GLN A 63 -7.21 -35.68 -13.01
N MET A 64 -6.58 -35.95 -14.16
CA MET A 64 -5.25 -35.44 -14.46
C MET A 64 -5.24 -33.91 -14.59
N SER A 65 -6.26 -33.32 -15.23
CA SER A 65 -6.41 -31.86 -15.37
C SER A 65 -6.47 -31.19 -13.98
N THR A 66 -7.25 -31.75 -13.04
CA THR A 66 -7.28 -31.27 -11.65
C THR A 66 -5.90 -31.29 -11.00
N ARG A 67 -5.14 -32.38 -11.15
CA ARG A 67 -3.77 -32.47 -10.59
C ARG A 67 -2.80 -31.48 -11.22
N VAL A 68 -2.88 -31.28 -12.54
CA VAL A 68 -2.04 -30.31 -13.24
C VAL A 68 -2.37 -28.89 -12.77
N PHE A 69 -3.65 -28.58 -12.53
CA PHE A 69 -4.07 -27.32 -11.94
C PHE A 69 -3.51 -27.14 -10.52
N GLU A 70 -3.61 -28.15 -9.66
CA GLU A 70 -3.01 -28.12 -8.31
C GLU A 70 -1.50 -27.87 -8.35
N TRP A 71 -0.77 -28.53 -9.26
CA TRP A 71 0.66 -28.30 -9.42
C TRP A 71 0.98 -26.90 -9.94
N LEU A 72 0.16 -26.35 -10.83
CA LEU A 72 0.33 -25.00 -11.34
C LEU A 72 0.13 -23.96 -10.23
N MET A 73 -0.92 -24.11 -9.43
CA MET A 73 -1.17 -23.25 -8.26
C MET A 73 0.00 -23.27 -7.28
N ARG A 74 0.56 -24.44 -6.98
CA ARG A 74 1.75 -24.55 -6.11
C ARG A 74 2.95 -23.80 -6.66
N VAL A 75 3.19 -23.87 -7.98
CA VAL A 75 4.31 -23.14 -8.60
C VAL A 75 4.09 -21.63 -8.53
N GLU A 76 2.86 -21.17 -8.69
CA GLU A 76 2.52 -19.75 -8.56
C GLU A 76 2.65 -19.25 -7.12
N GLU A 77 2.18 -20.03 -6.14
CA GLU A 77 2.34 -19.76 -4.72
C GLU A 77 3.83 -19.64 -4.33
N LEU A 78 4.66 -20.59 -4.79
CA LEU A 78 6.11 -20.54 -4.54
C LEU A 78 6.77 -19.30 -5.17
N LEU A 79 6.34 -18.89 -6.37
CA LEU A 79 6.85 -17.68 -7.00
C LEU A 79 6.46 -16.42 -6.22
N SER A 80 5.20 -16.31 -5.79
CA SER A 80 4.73 -15.19 -4.95
C SER A 80 5.50 -15.12 -3.63
N SER A 81 5.65 -16.26 -2.96
CA SER A 81 6.39 -16.33 -1.69
C SER A 81 7.85 -15.88 -1.82
N ILE A 82 8.52 -16.23 -2.94
CA ILE A 82 9.88 -15.74 -3.22
C ILE A 82 9.88 -14.22 -3.44
N GLU A 83 8.91 -13.69 -4.19
CA GLU A 83 8.80 -12.25 -4.46
C GLU A 83 8.55 -11.46 -3.16
N GLU A 84 7.68 -11.96 -2.29
CA GLU A 84 7.42 -11.39 -0.95
C GLU A 84 8.67 -11.43 -0.06
N ALA A 85 9.40 -12.55 -0.06
CA ALA A 85 10.64 -12.68 0.69
C ALA A 85 11.72 -11.70 0.19
N GLN A 86 11.82 -11.51 -1.12
CA GLN A 86 12.72 -10.53 -1.72
C GLN A 86 12.35 -9.09 -1.34
N ALA A 87 11.07 -8.73 -1.40
CA ALA A 87 10.60 -7.41 -0.97
C ALA A 87 10.89 -7.17 0.51
N THR A 88 10.63 -8.18 1.36
CA THR A 88 10.93 -8.13 2.79
C THR A 88 12.43 -7.94 3.06
N ALA A 89 13.29 -8.65 2.33
CA ALA A 89 14.74 -8.50 2.44
C ALA A 89 15.21 -7.07 2.12
N VAL A 90 14.63 -6.44 1.09
CA VAL A 90 14.90 -5.04 0.76
C VAL A 90 14.48 -4.11 1.89
N VAL A 91 13.27 -4.29 2.45
CA VAL A 91 12.79 -3.46 3.58
C VAL A 91 13.72 -3.59 4.77
N VAL A 92 14.14 -4.80 5.14
CA VAL A 92 15.07 -5.05 6.26
C VAL A 92 16.40 -4.35 6.01
N GLU A 93 16.94 -4.42 4.79
CA GLU A 93 18.19 -3.74 4.45
C GLU A 93 18.06 -2.21 4.55
N ARG A 94 16.92 -1.64 4.12
CA ARG A 94 16.64 -0.20 4.30
C ARG A 94 16.53 0.20 5.76
N LEU A 95 15.85 -0.59 6.59
CA LEU A 95 15.77 -0.35 8.04
C LEU A 95 17.16 -0.39 8.69
N ARG A 96 18.02 -1.33 8.26
CA ARG A 96 19.40 -1.41 8.74
C ARG A 96 20.19 -0.17 8.35
N GLN A 97 20.08 0.28 7.10
CA GLN A 97 20.73 1.51 6.63
C GLN A 97 20.24 2.73 7.41
N GLY A 98 18.93 2.84 7.65
CA GLY A 98 18.34 3.91 8.46
C GLY A 98 18.82 3.89 9.91
N ASN A 99 18.90 2.70 10.53
CA ASN A 99 19.44 2.54 11.89
C ASN A 99 20.92 2.96 11.97
N GLU A 100 21.73 2.55 11.01
CA GLU A 100 23.14 2.95 10.94
C GLU A 100 23.30 4.46 10.67
N ALA A 101 22.43 5.06 9.85
CA ALA A 101 22.41 6.51 9.67
C ALA A 101 22.03 7.24 10.96
N LEU A 102 21.03 6.75 11.68
CA LEU A 102 20.62 7.29 12.98
C LEU A 102 21.75 7.19 14.00
N LYS A 103 22.43 6.04 14.10
CA LYS A 103 23.60 5.88 14.97
C LYS A 103 24.71 6.86 14.64
N ARG A 104 25.00 7.11 13.35
CA ARG A 104 26.02 8.09 12.94
C ARG A 104 25.59 9.52 13.28
N ALA A 105 24.33 9.87 13.06
CA ALA A 105 23.79 11.18 13.44
C ALA A 105 23.88 11.38 14.96
N GLN A 106 23.54 10.34 15.74
CA GLN A 106 23.60 10.38 17.18
C GLN A 106 25.04 10.39 17.71
N ALA A 107 25.99 9.74 17.02
CA ALA A 107 27.41 9.78 17.37
C ALA A 107 28.05 11.18 17.20
N GLY A 108 27.39 12.09 16.48
CA GLY A 108 27.78 13.50 16.41
C GLY A 108 27.45 14.31 17.67
N TYR A 109 26.63 13.75 18.58
CA TYR A 109 26.38 14.31 19.91
C TYR A 109 27.15 13.49 20.93
N SER A 110 28.10 14.10 21.63
CA SER A 110 28.71 13.47 22.79
C SER A 110 27.71 13.46 23.97
N LEU A 111 27.91 12.56 24.92
CA LEU A 111 27.20 12.61 26.21
C LEU A 111 27.36 13.98 26.89
N ASP A 112 28.51 14.63 26.68
CA ASP A 112 28.80 15.97 27.18
C ASP A 112 27.97 17.05 26.48
N ASP A 113 27.72 16.93 25.17
CA ASP A 113 26.84 17.86 24.44
C ASP A 113 25.39 17.77 24.92
N VAL A 114 24.93 16.56 25.23
CA VAL A 114 23.58 16.34 25.80
C VAL A 114 23.52 16.89 27.23
N ASN A 115 24.54 16.66 28.05
CA ASN A 115 24.61 17.19 29.41
C ASN A 115 24.71 18.72 29.42
N ALA A 116 25.48 19.34 28.53
CA ALA A 116 25.61 20.79 28.43
C ALA A 116 24.29 21.48 28.04
N VAL A 117 23.49 20.85 27.17
CA VAL A 117 22.15 21.35 26.84
C VAL A 117 21.20 21.21 28.04
N LEU A 118 21.28 20.12 28.80
CA LEU A 118 20.47 19.92 29.99
C LEU A 118 20.82 20.92 31.11
N GLU A 119 22.12 21.13 31.37
CA GLU A 119 22.59 22.15 32.32
C GLU A 119 22.16 23.55 31.88
N GLY A 120 22.30 23.91 30.60
CA GLY A 120 21.86 25.20 30.08
C GLY A 120 20.34 25.41 30.18
N MET A 121 19.53 24.35 30.09
CA MET A 121 18.09 24.42 30.33
C MET A 121 17.76 24.64 31.80
N GLU A 122 18.50 23.99 32.70
CA GLU A 122 18.32 24.12 34.15
C GLU A 122 18.72 25.53 34.62
N ASP A 123 19.88 26.04 34.16
CA ASP A 123 20.33 27.42 34.41
C ASP A 123 19.34 28.47 33.87
N ALA A 124 18.82 28.28 32.66
CA ALA A 124 17.84 29.20 32.07
C ALA A 124 16.51 29.18 32.85
N ARG A 125 16.11 28.00 33.36
CA ARG A 125 14.94 27.86 34.22
C ARG A 125 15.16 28.56 35.55
N GLU A 126 16.30 28.37 36.20
CA GLU A 126 16.65 29.04 37.46
C GLU A 126 16.72 30.56 37.31
N HIS A 127 17.27 31.05 36.19
CA HIS A 127 17.32 32.47 35.88
C HIS A 127 15.91 33.06 35.73
N ASN A 128 15.03 32.41 34.96
CA ASN A 128 13.64 32.84 34.82
C ASN A 128 12.92 32.84 36.17
N GLU A 129 13.07 31.79 36.98
CA GLU A 129 12.47 31.77 38.32
C GLU A 129 13.04 32.86 39.25
N ALA A 130 14.31 33.23 39.09
CA ALA A 130 14.89 34.35 39.83
C ALA A 130 14.32 35.70 39.36
N VAL A 131 14.13 35.88 38.06
CA VAL A 131 13.46 37.04 37.47
C VAL A 131 12.02 37.12 37.95
N ASP A 132 11.27 36.03 37.94
CA ASP A 132 9.89 35.96 38.44
C ASP A 132 9.82 36.33 39.92
N ARG A 133 10.74 35.82 40.74
CA ARG A 133 10.85 36.21 42.16
C ARG A 133 11.15 37.70 42.34
N MET A 134 11.99 38.29 41.47
CA MET A 134 12.30 39.71 41.51
C MET A 134 11.10 40.57 41.09
N MET A 135 10.34 40.13 40.08
CA MET A 135 9.10 40.78 39.65
C MET A 135 8.06 40.74 40.76
N ALA A 136 7.82 39.56 41.36
CA ALA A 136 6.89 39.39 42.47
C ALA A 136 7.27 40.18 43.74
N ALA A 137 8.55 40.55 43.90
CA ALA A 137 9.01 41.39 45.00
C ALA A 137 8.81 42.91 44.75
N HIS A 138 8.63 43.34 43.50
CA HIS A 138 8.49 44.74 43.12
C HIS A 138 7.06 45.13 42.74
N LEU A 139 6.25 44.19 42.25
CA LEU A 139 4.85 44.41 41.90
C LEU A 139 3.98 44.31 43.15
N ASN A 140 2.95 45.15 43.21
CA ASN A 140 1.93 45.10 44.25
C ASN A 140 0.60 44.55 43.69
N ALA A 141 -0.39 44.32 44.58
CA ALA A 141 -1.67 43.71 44.18
C ALA A 141 -2.47 44.54 43.15
N GLU A 142 -2.33 45.87 43.11
CA GLU A 142 -2.98 46.72 42.11
C GLU A 142 -2.30 46.58 40.74
N ASP A 143 -0.96 46.43 40.71
CA ASP A 143 -0.22 46.17 39.47
C ASP A 143 -0.57 44.79 38.89
N ASP A 144 -0.68 43.77 39.74
CA ASP A 144 -1.08 42.41 39.34
C ASP A 144 -2.49 42.38 38.75
N GLU A 145 -3.44 43.11 39.35
CA GLU A 145 -4.83 43.21 38.85
C GLU A 145 -4.88 43.93 37.48
N ALA A 146 -4.08 44.98 37.29
CA ALA A 146 -3.98 45.67 36.02
C ALA A 146 -3.41 44.78 34.90
N VAL A 147 -2.40 43.96 35.20
CA VAL A 147 -1.83 42.99 34.25
C VAL A 147 -2.83 41.87 33.94
N GLU A 148 -3.60 41.39 34.92
CA GLU A 148 -4.66 40.41 34.68
C GLU A 148 -5.75 40.96 33.74
N GLU A 149 -6.15 42.23 33.90
CA GLU A 149 -7.12 42.87 33.00
C GLU A 149 -6.58 42.99 31.58
N GLU A 150 -5.32 43.39 31.41
CA GLU A 150 -4.66 43.46 30.10
C GLU A 150 -4.56 42.07 29.44
N LEU A 151 -4.21 41.03 30.22
CA LEU A 151 -4.16 39.65 29.74
C LEU A 151 -5.55 39.18 29.26
N ARG A 152 -6.62 39.44 30.02
CA ARG A 152 -7.99 39.10 29.60
C ARG A 152 -8.40 39.83 28.32
N ALA A 153 -7.92 41.06 28.10
CA ALA A 153 -8.19 41.80 26.87
C ALA A 153 -7.46 41.18 25.67
N MET A 154 -6.19 40.78 25.83
CA MET A 154 -5.42 40.08 24.80
C MET A 154 -6.01 38.72 24.45
N GLU A 155 -6.41 37.92 25.45
CA GLU A 155 -7.08 36.63 25.23
C GLU A 155 -8.41 36.80 24.46
N ALA A 156 -9.17 37.85 24.77
CA ALA A 156 -10.40 38.17 24.05
C ALA A 156 -10.15 38.63 22.60
N GLU A 157 -9.00 39.25 22.32
CA GLU A 157 -8.59 39.62 20.97
C GLU A 157 -8.13 38.41 20.17
N GLU A 158 -7.23 37.58 20.71
CA GLU A 158 -6.76 36.36 20.04
C GLU A 158 -7.89 35.38 19.74
N THR A 159 -8.86 35.23 20.64
CA THR A 159 -10.04 34.39 20.39
C THR A 159 -10.89 34.93 19.24
N ARG A 160 -11.10 36.26 19.17
CA ARG A 160 -11.80 36.88 18.02
C ARG A 160 -11.02 36.73 16.72
N GLU A 161 -9.70 36.87 16.73
CA GLU A 161 -8.87 36.67 15.56
C GLU A 161 -8.88 35.22 15.08
N ARG A 162 -8.79 34.27 16.01
CA ARG A 162 -8.88 32.83 15.72
C ARG A 162 -10.24 32.48 15.12
N GLU A 163 -11.33 32.96 15.72
CA GLU A 163 -12.67 32.78 15.15
C GLU A 163 -12.83 33.45 13.78
N ALA A 164 -12.20 34.61 13.55
CA ALA A 164 -12.23 35.28 12.26
C ALA A 164 -11.45 34.50 11.18
N ARG A 165 -10.30 33.92 11.54
CA ARG A 165 -9.52 33.03 10.66
C ARG A 165 -10.30 31.75 10.35
N GLU A 166 -10.85 31.08 11.36
CA GLU A 166 -11.67 29.88 11.18
C GLU A 166 -12.91 30.17 10.29
N ARG A 167 -13.53 31.35 10.42
CA ARG A 167 -14.63 31.79 9.53
C ARG A 167 -14.15 32.15 8.12
N ALA A 168 -12.94 32.65 7.95
CA ALA A 168 -12.36 32.95 6.64
C ALA A 168 -12.02 31.65 5.90
N ASP A 169 -11.39 30.70 6.59
CA ASP A 169 -11.07 29.38 6.06
C ASP A 169 -12.34 28.62 5.64
N ALA A 170 -13.40 28.67 6.46
CA ALA A 170 -14.69 28.06 6.12
C ALA A 170 -15.36 28.72 4.89
N ARG A 171 -15.20 30.03 4.70
CA ARG A 171 -15.71 30.74 3.52
C ARG A 171 -14.92 30.38 2.26
N GLU A 172 -13.60 30.28 2.36
CA GLU A 172 -12.76 29.82 1.24
C GLU A 172 -13.08 28.36 0.86
N GLU A 173 -13.42 27.51 1.83
CA GLU A 173 -13.83 26.14 1.59
C GLU A 173 -15.22 26.04 0.92
N GLU A 174 -16.19 26.87 1.34
CA GLU A 174 -17.48 27.02 0.67
C GLU A 174 -17.33 27.55 -0.77
N GLU A 175 -16.50 28.56 -0.98
CA GLU A 175 -16.28 29.18 -2.30
C GLU A 175 -15.56 28.21 -3.26
N ARG A 176 -14.60 27.42 -2.77
CA ARG A 176 -13.98 26.32 -3.53
C ARG A 176 -14.99 25.23 -3.90
N ALA A 177 -15.86 24.85 -2.96
CA ALA A 177 -16.89 23.85 -3.20
C ALA A 177 -17.98 24.35 -4.18
N GLU A 178 -18.28 25.64 -4.20
CA GLU A 178 -19.20 26.26 -5.17
C GLU A 178 -18.58 26.34 -6.57
N VAL A 179 -17.31 26.75 -6.69
CA VAL A 179 -16.57 26.74 -7.95
C VAL A 179 -16.44 25.32 -8.52
N GLU A 180 -16.25 24.29 -7.69
CA GLU A 180 -16.21 22.89 -8.13
C GLU A 180 -17.57 22.38 -8.62
N ARG A 181 -18.68 22.92 -8.10
CA ARG A 181 -20.05 22.59 -8.54
C ARG A 181 -20.45 23.29 -9.84
N GLU A 182 -19.90 24.46 -10.13
CA GLU A 182 -20.23 25.26 -11.32
C GLU A 182 -19.46 24.86 -12.59
N LEU A 183 -18.43 24.01 -12.49
CA LEU A 183 -17.68 23.55 -13.67
C LEU A 183 -18.49 22.51 -14.47
N PRO A 184 -18.87 22.78 -15.74
CA PRO A 184 -19.52 21.79 -16.59
C PRO A 184 -18.55 20.67 -16.96
N ALA A 185 -19.02 19.42 -16.92
CA ALA A 185 -18.23 18.25 -17.28
C ALA A 185 -17.65 18.38 -18.70
N ILE A 186 -16.32 18.40 -18.82
CA ILE A 186 -15.62 18.48 -20.10
C ILE A 186 -15.99 17.23 -20.93
N PRO A 187 -16.50 17.38 -22.17
CA PRO A 187 -16.78 16.24 -23.04
C PRO A 187 -15.49 15.46 -23.35
N SER A 188 -15.48 14.17 -22.99
CA SER A 188 -14.35 13.24 -23.13
C SER A 188 -14.23 12.62 -24.54
N GLU A 189 -14.58 13.33 -25.60
CA GLU A 189 -14.40 12.81 -26.97
C GLU A 189 -13.26 13.53 -27.67
N ALA A 190 -12.19 12.77 -27.94
CA ALA A 190 -11.07 13.20 -28.76
C ALA A 190 -11.56 13.57 -30.17
N PRO A 191 -11.06 14.66 -30.77
CA PRO A 191 -11.49 15.06 -32.10
C PRO A 191 -11.02 14.01 -33.11
N VAL A 192 -11.97 13.37 -33.78
CA VAL A 192 -11.68 12.47 -34.90
C VAL A 192 -11.15 13.34 -36.04
N ALA A 193 -9.88 13.16 -36.38
CA ALA A 193 -9.22 13.86 -37.48
C ALA A 193 -10.04 13.68 -38.77
N ALA A 194 -10.45 14.80 -39.36
CA ALA A 194 -11.07 14.84 -40.66
C ALA A 194 -10.10 14.28 -41.71
N ALA A 195 -10.52 13.25 -42.44
CA ALA A 195 -9.84 12.76 -43.63
C ALA A 195 -10.07 13.76 -44.76
N GLU A 196 -8.97 14.19 -45.39
CA GLU A 196 -8.95 14.98 -46.62
C GLU A 196 -9.51 14.15 -47.80
N GLU A 197 -10.39 14.75 -48.58
CA GLU A 197 -10.60 14.45 -50.00
C GLU A 197 -10.83 15.76 -50.77
#